data_AF-A0A832FL16-F1
#
_entry.id   AF-A0A832FL16-F1
#
_cell.length_a   1.000
_cell.length_b   1.000
_cell.length_c   1.000
_cell.angle_alpha   90.00
_cell.angle_beta   90.00
_cell.angle_gamma   90.00
#
_symmetry.space_group_name_H-M   'P 1'
#
loop_
_entity.id
_entity.type
_entity.pdbx_description
1 polymer ?
#
loop_
_entity_poly.entity_id
_entity_poly.type
_entity_poly.pdbx_seq_one_letter_code
_entity_poly.pdbx_strand_id
1 'polypeptide(L)'
;AEVYTAESGEKVGVLNLSGRIYMAPLECPFRTALVKISELQRECSTIIVDFHAEATSEKQAMGWYLDGEVSAVVGTHTHVQTADATILPKGTAYVTDVGMTGPFDSVIGIEKDIAIQKFLTQMPYKFQVAKTDLRLSGVVIEVESSTGLARNIQRLQISL
;
A
#
# COMPACT_ATOMS: atom_id res chain seq x y z
N ALA A 1 -6.01 -9.57 -9.23
CA ALA A 1 -5.27 -8.78 -10.23
C ALA A 1 -6.30 -8.37 -11.26
N GLU A 2 -6.41 -7.10 -11.54
CA GLU A 2 -7.43 -6.55 -12.45
C GLU A 2 -6.76 -5.52 -13.36
N VAL A 3 -7.30 -5.36 -14.57
CA VAL A 3 -6.83 -4.34 -15.52
C VAL A 3 -7.90 -3.27 -15.67
N TYR A 4 -7.50 -2.01 -15.51
CA TYR A 4 -8.37 -0.84 -15.65
C TYR A 4 -7.91 -0.02 -16.85
N THR A 5 -8.85 0.65 -17.52
CA THR A 5 -8.54 1.60 -18.60
C THR A 5 -8.69 3.00 -18.06
N ALA A 6 -7.61 3.77 -18.06
CA ALA A 6 -7.62 5.18 -17.67
C ALA A 6 -8.39 6.03 -18.71
N GLU A 7 -8.77 7.25 -18.33
CA GLU A 7 -9.40 8.21 -19.27
C GLU A 7 -8.49 8.53 -20.47
N SER A 8 -7.16 8.42 -20.30
CA SER A 8 -6.18 8.54 -21.39
C SER A 8 -6.23 7.38 -22.39
N GLY A 9 -6.96 6.29 -22.09
CA GLY A 9 -6.98 5.04 -22.85
C GLY A 9 -5.87 4.07 -22.47
N GLU A 10 -4.94 4.46 -21.61
CA GLU A 10 -3.87 3.60 -21.12
C GLU A 10 -4.41 2.53 -20.16
N LYS A 11 -3.88 1.31 -20.26
CA LYS A 11 -4.24 0.21 -19.36
C LYS A 11 -3.33 0.20 -18.15
N VAL A 12 -3.93 0.00 -16.97
CA VAL A 12 -3.25 -0.07 -15.68
C VAL A 12 -3.63 -1.36 -14.98
N GLY A 13 -2.64 -2.21 -14.73
CA GLY A 13 -2.78 -3.42 -13.92
C GLY A 13 -2.70 -3.08 -12.44
N VAL A 14 -3.65 -3.58 -11.65
CA VAL A 14 -3.65 -3.44 -10.19
C VAL A 14 -3.60 -4.83 -9.56
N LEU A 15 -2.61 -5.04 -8.70
CA LEU A 15 -2.40 -6.27 -7.96
C LEU A 15 -2.45 -5.98 -6.46
N ASN A 16 -3.40 -6.59 -5.76
CA ASN A 16 -3.42 -6.60 -4.30
C ASN A 16 -2.82 -7.90 -3.77
N LEU A 17 -1.94 -7.80 -2.79
CA LEU A 17 -1.26 -8.91 -2.12
C LEU A 17 -1.31 -8.71 -0.61
N SER A 18 -1.32 -9.80 0.15
CA SER A 18 -1.27 -9.76 1.62
C SER A 18 0.03 -10.36 2.14
N GLY A 19 0.64 -9.69 3.12
CA GLY A 19 1.76 -10.20 3.90
C GLY A 19 1.36 -11.36 4.81
N ARG A 20 2.35 -11.97 5.45
CA ARG A 20 2.18 -13.13 6.33
C ARG A 20 2.79 -12.93 7.71
N ILE A 21 3.79 -12.07 7.85
CA ILE A 21 4.39 -11.80 9.16
C ILE A 21 3.38 -11.01 10.00
N TYR A 22 3.02 -11.56 11.18
CA TYR A 22 1.97 -11.07 12.07
C TYR A 22 0.54 -11.11 11.50
N MET A 23 0.33 -11.82 10.39
CA MET A 23 -0.95 -11.92 9.68
C MET A 23 -1.34 -13.39 9.45
N ALA A 24 -2.46 -13.62 8.76
CA ALA A 24 -2.91 -14.96 8.43
C ALA A 24 -1.88 -15.70 7.55
N PRO A 25 -1.71 -17.02 7.75
CA PRO A 25 -0.81 -17.82 6.92
C PRO A 25 -1.45 -18.06 5.53
N LEU A 26 -1.05 -17.25 4.56
CA LEU A 26 -1.48 -17.37 3.16
C LEU A 26 -0.40 -18.04 2.29
N GLU A 27 -0.73 -18.26 1.01
CA GLU A 27 0.27 -18.58 -0.01
C GLU A 27 1.39 -17.54 -0.04
N CYS A 28 2.56 -17.92 -0.54
CA CYS A 28 3.72 -17.03 -0.54
C CYS A 28 3.47 -15.82 -1.46
N PRO A 29 3.36 -14.58 -0.93
CA PRO A 29 3.01 -13.41 -1.73
C PRO A 29 4.06 -13.12 -2.81
N PHE A 30 5.33 -13.43 -2.55
CA PHE A 30 6.43 -13.26 -3.51
C PHE A 30 6.26 -14.14 -4.75
N ARG A 31 5.94 -15.43 -4.58
CA ARG A 31 5.72 -16.33 -5.73
C ARG A 31 4.44 -15.98 -6.48
N THR A 32 3.37 -15.66 -5.75
CA THR A 32 2.11 -15.22 -6.33
C THR A 32 2.27 -13.93 -7.11
N ALA A 33 3.09 -12.99 -6.62
CA ALA A 33 3.38 -11.73 -7.30
C ALA A 33 3.91 -11.95 -8.72
N LEU A 34 4.98 -12.73 -8.89
CA LEU A 34 5.56 -12.96 -10.22
C LEU A 34 4.57 -13.59 -11.20
N VAL A 35 3.81 -14.59 -10.77
CA VAL A 35 2.79 -15.22 -11.63
C VAL A 35 1.76 -14.20 -12.10
N LYS A 36 1.25 -13.38 -11.18
CA LYS A 36 0.23 -12.36 -11.50
C LYS A 36 0.78 -11.17 -12.29
N ILE A 37 2.02 -10.76 -12.04
CA ILE A 37 2.69 -9.72 -12.80
C ILE A 37 2.92 -10.19 -14.24
N SER A 38 3.39 -11.43 -14.46
CA SER A 38 3.55 -11.98 -15.81
C SER A 38 2.23 -12.11 -16.59
N GLU A 39 1.09 -12.31 -15.90
CA GLU A 39 -0.23 -12.25 -16.52
C GLU A 39 -0.57 -10.81 -16.94
N LEU A 40 -0.42 -9.84 -16.03
CA LEU A 40 -0.72 -8.42 -16.27
C LEU A 40 0.17 -7.79 -17.36
N GLN A 41 1.45 -8.15 -17.42
CA GLN A 41 2.42 -7.65 -18.41
C GLN A 41 2.03 -7.97 -19.86
N ARG A 42 1.12 -8.94 -20.09
CA ARG A 42 0.58 -9.24 -21.43
C ARG A 42 -0.45 -8.21 -21.89
N GLU A 43 -1.01 -7.44 -20.97
CA GLU A 43 -2.13 -6.53 -21.23
C GLU A 43 -1.77 -5.06 -21.00
N CYS A 44 -0.81 -4.78 -20.13
CA CYS A 44 -0.43 -3.43 -19.73
C CYS A 44 1.04 -3.35 -19.28
N SER A 45 1.65 -2.19 -19.49
CA SER A 45 3.00 -1.90 -19.00
C SER A 45 2.99 -1.26 -17.60
N THR A 46 1.93 -0.52 -17.28
CA THR A 46 1.77 0.12 -15.97
C THR A 46 1.14 -0.86 -14.99
N ILE A 47 1.88 -1.23 -13.94
CA ILE A 47 1.44 -2.18 -12.92
C ILE A 47 1.67 -1.59 -11.53
N ILE A 48 0.61 -1.52 -10.73
CA ILE A 48 0.62 -1.05 -9.35
C ILE A 48 0.35 -2.22 -8.42
N VAL A 49 1.24 -2.42 -7.45
CA VAL A 49 1.10 -3.44 -6.40
C VAL A 49 0.73 -2.76 -5.09
N ASP A 50 -0.46 -3.04 -4.56
CA ASP A 50 -0.81 -2.78 -3.16
C ASP A 50 -0.39 -4.00 -2.34
N PHE A 51 0.56 -3.80 -1.42
CA PHE A 51 1.01 -4.85 -0.52
C PHE A 51 0.54 -4.59 0.91
N HIS A 52 -0.58 -5.21 1.25
CA HIS A 52 -1.23 -5.13 2.56
C HIS A 52 -0.51 -6.02 3.57
N ALA A 53 0.40 -5.44 4.37
CA ALA A 53 1.28 -6.21 5.25
C ALA A 53 1.56 -5.46 6.57
N GLU A 54 1.89 -6.19 7.64
CA GLU A 54 2.27 -5.57 8.93
C GLU A 54 3.79 -5.30 9.00
N ALA A 55 4.61 -6.30 8.71
CA ALA A 55 6.06 -6.19 8.91
C ALA A 55 6.75 -5.32 7.84
N THR A 56 7.44 -4.27 8.29
CA THR A 56 8.24 -3.39 7.43
C THR A 56 9.32 -4.14 6.65
N SER A 57 9.92 -5.19 7.24
CA SER A 57 10.90 -6.05 6.57
C SER A 57 10.30 -6.83 5.40
N GLU A 58 9.08 -7.36 5.55
CA GLU A 58 8.38 -8.07 4.48
C GLU A 58 8.02 -7.10 3.34
N LYS A 59 7.61 -5.88 3.68
CA LYS A 59 7.30 -4.82 2.70
C LYS A 59 8.52 -4.36 1.92
N GLN A 60 9.64 -4.08 2.60
CA GLN A 60 10.88 -3.69 1.93
C GLN A 60 11.39 -4.82 1.04
N ALA A 61 11.34 -6.06 1.52
CA ALA A 61 11.71 -7.22 0.71
C ALA A 61 10.85 -7.33 -0.55
N MET A 62 9.53 -7.08 -0.47
CA MET A 62 8.66 -7.06 -1.64
C MET A 62 9.04 -5.94 -2.63
N GLY A 63 9.30 -4.73 -2.13
CA GLY A 63 9.77 -3.62 -2.96
C GLY A 63 11.04 -3.97 -3.74
N TRP A 64 12.06 -4.49 -3.04
CA TRP A 64 13.32 -4.93 -3.67
C TRP A 64 13.14 -6.11 -4.62
N TYR A 65 12.22 -7.02 -4.32
CA TYR A 65 11.97 -8.20 -5.12
C TYR A 65 11.31 -7.88 -6.46
N LEU A 66 10.49 -6.82 -6.50
CA LEU A 66 9.75 -6.39 -7.70
C LEU A 66 10.36 -5.16 -8.38
N ASP A 67 11.52 -4.68 -7.92
CA ASP A 67 12.17 -3.52 -8.52
C ASP A 67 12.53 -3.78 -10.00
N GLY A 68 11.99 -2.94 -10.87
CA GLY A 68 12.09 -3.03 -12.33
C GLY A 68 11.04 -3.90 -13.02
N GLU A 69 10.21 -4.63 -12.26
CA GLU A 69 9.16 -5.50 -12.81
C GLU A 69 7.79 -4.83 -12.84
N VAL A 70 7.59 -3.82 -11.98
CA VAL A 70 6.33 -3.09 -11.81
C VAL A 70 6.57 -1.59 -11.67
N SER A 71 5.54 -0.78 -11.95
CA SER A 71 5.60 0.67 -11.82
C SER A 71 5.71 1.09 -10.36
N ALA A 72 4.96 0.42 -9.47
CA ALA A 72 4.93 0.78 -8.06
C ALA A 72 4.63 -0.41 -7.14
N VAL A 73 5.25 -0.39 -5.96
CA VAL A 73 4.89 -1.21 -4.80
C VAL A 73 4.58 -0.27 -3.65
N VAL A 74 3.30 -0.17 -3.30
CA VAL A 74 2.81 0.67 -2.20
C VAL A 74 2.31 -0.21 -1.07
N GLY A 75 2.85 -0.02 0.13
CA GLY A 75 2.37 -0.76 1.30
C GLY A 75 1.11 -0.14 1.90
N THR A 76 0.27 -0.96 2.52
CA THR A 76 -0.89 -0.55 3.33
C THR A 76 -0.95 -1.39 4.62
N HIS A 77 -2.03 -1.27 5.40
CA HIS A 77 -2.35 -1.98 6.67
C HIS A 77 -2.05 -1.22 7.96
N THR A 78 -0.89 -0.57 8.09
CA THR A 78 -0.45 -0.07 9.41
C THR A 78 -1.09 1.27 9.80
N HIS A 79 -1.82 1.90 8.87
CA HIS A 79 -2.58 3.15 9.01
C HIS A 79 -1.72 4.40 9.30
N VAL A 80 -0.40 4.30 9.36
CA VAL A 80 0.52 5.43 9.55
C VAL A 80 1.36 5.60 8.30
N GLN A 81 1.22 6.75 7.61
CA GLN A 81 2.00 7.03 6.41
C GLN A 81 3.49 7.12 6.74
N THR A 82 4.32 6.38 6.01
CA THR A 82 5.78 6.40 6.17
C THR A 82 6.42 7.49 5.32
N ALA A 83 7.61 7.95 5.72
CA ALA A 83 8.34 9.03 5.04
C ALA A 83 9.42 8.53 4.05
N ASP A 84 9.38 7.26 3.66
CA ASP A 84 10.38 6.56 2.86
C ASP A 84 10.00 6.42 1.38
N ALA A 85 9.08 7.26 0.90
CA ALA A 85 8.69 7.27 -0.51
C ALA A 85 9.92 7.56 -1.40
N THR A 86 10.23 6.64 -2.32
CA THR A 86 11.39 6.74 -3.20
C THR A 86 11.15 6.00 -4.51
N ILE A 87 11.93 6.33 -5.54
CA ILE A 87 12.11 5.47 -6.70
C ILE A 87 13.28 4.53 -6.39
N LEU A 88 13.07 3.23 -6.56
CA LEU A 88 14.11 2.20 -6.40
C LEU A 88 15.06 2.20 -7.62
N PRO A 89 16.26 1.60 -7.51
CA PRO A 89 17.30 1.71 -8.53
C PRO A 89 16.91 1.29 -9.94
N LYS A 90 15.96 0.37 -10.11
CA LYS A 90 15.47 -0.07 -11.43
C LYS A 90 14.16 0.59 -11.86
N GLY A 91 13.72 1.63 -11.15
CA GLY A 91 12.61 2.48 -11.59
C GLY A 91 11.25 2.16 -10.98
N THR A 92 11.15 1.28 -9.99
CA THR A 92 9.88 1.03 -9.28
C THR A 92 9.67 2.08 -8.18
N ALA A 93 8.50 2.72 -8.14
CA ALA A 93 8.11 3.56 -7.02
C ALA A 93 7.82 2.71 -5.77
N TYR A 94 8.27 3.16 -4.60
CA TYR A 94 8.12 2.42 -3.36
C TYR A 94 7.73 3.33 -2.19
N VAL A 95 6.87 2.83 -1.31
CA VAL A 95 6.62 3.39 0.04
C VAL A 95 6.21 2.25 0.99
N THR A 96 6.73 2.24 2.22
CA THR A 96 6.39 1.20 3.20
C THR A 96 4.92 1.26 3.62
N ASP A 97 4.32 2.43 3.82
CA ASP A 97 2.87 2.53 4.06
C ASP A 97 2.31 3.85 3.55
N VAL A 98 1.24 3.79 2.76
CA VAL A 98 0.52 4.96 2.26
C VAL A 98 -0.23 5.68 3.39
N GLY A 99 -0.52 4.99 4.50
CA GLY A 99 -1.29 5.48 5.62
C GLY A 99 -2.80 5.25 5.47
N MET A 100 -3.56 5.83 6.39
CA MET A 100 -5.02 5.73 6.41
C MET A 100 -5.69 7.01 5.90
N THR A 101 -6.85 6.85 5.26
CA THR A 101 -7.83 7.92 5.09
C THR A 101 -8.95 7.74 6.11
N GLY A 102 -9.07 8.67 7.06
CA GLY A 102 -9.96 8.50 8.21
C GLY A 102 -9.61 9.46 9.36
N PRO A 103 -10.12 9.20 10.58
CA PRO A 103 -9.91 10.06 11.74
C PRO A 103 -8.49 9.92 12.31
N PHE A 104 -7.74 11.02 12.41
CA PHE A 104 -6.39 11.07 12.97
C PHE A 104 -6.36 11.41 14.45
N ASP A 105 -7.41 12.02 14.98
CA ASP A 105 -7.60 12.16 16.43
C ASP A 105 -8.13 10.85 17.04
N SER A 106 -7.36 9.78 16.84
CA SER A 106 -7.74 8.39 17.09
C SER A 106 -6.50 7.53 17.35
N VAL A 107 -6.71 6.27 17.72
CA VAL A 107 -5.67 5.24 17.67
C VAL A 107 -6.01 4.32 16.51
N ILE A 108 -5.33 4.50 15.36
CA ILE A 108 -5.46 3.64 14.18
C ILE A 108 -6.92 3.60 13.65
N GLY A 109 -7.66 4.70 13.83
CA GLY A 109 -9.06 4.84 13.42
C GLY A 109 -10.09 4.64 14.56
N ILE A 110 -9.65 4.16 15.71
CA ILE A 110 -10.51 3.81 16.86
C ILE A 110 -10.50 4.94 17.90
N GLU A 111 -11.62 5.15 18.60
CA GLU A 111 -11.68 6.09 19.73
C GLU A 111 -10.56 5.82 20.76
N LYS A 112 -9.84 6.89 21.13
CA LYS A 112 -8.62 6.83 21.97
C LYS A 112 -8.87 6.11 23.29
N ASP A 113 -9.95 6.47 23.99
CA ASP A 113 -10.26 5.91 25.31
C ASP A 113 -10.50 4.40 25.23
N ILE A 114 -11.20 3.92 24.20
CA ILE A 114 -11.46 2.50 23.98
C ILE A 114 -10.15 1.74 23.72
N ALA A 115 -9.31 2.27 22.84
CA ALA A 115 -8.02 1.66 22.53
C ALA A 115 -7.12 1.58 23.78
N ILE A 116 -7.02 2.67 24.54
CA ILE A 116 -6.22 2.74 25.77
C ILE A 116 -6.74 1.75 26.82
N GLN A 117 -8.06 1.71 27.06
CA GLN A 117 -8.66 0.80 28.03
C GLN A 117 -8.46 -0.67 27.65
N LYS A 118 -8.51 -1.01 26.36
CA LYS A 118 -8.18 -2.35 25.88
C LYS A 118 -6.74 -2.75 26.25
N PHE A 119 -5.77 -1.85 26.08
CA PHE A 119 -4.38 -2.14 26.46
C PHE A 119 -4.17 -2.22 27.98
N LEU A 120 -4.82 -1.35 28.76
CA LEU A 120 -4.70 -1.33 30.23
C LEU A 120 -5.33 -2.57 30.88
N THR A 121 -6.49 -3.01 30.39
CA THR A 121 -7.29 -4.05 31.05
C THR A 121 -7.15 -5.42 30.40
N GLN A 122 -6.67 -5.48 29.15
CA GLN A 122 -6.66 -6.69 28.31
C GLN A 122 -8.04 -7.34 28.12
N MET A 123 -9.11 -6.61 28.41
CA MET A 123 -10.49 -7.06 28.20
C MET A 123 -10.96 -6.74 26.77
N PRO A 124 -11.94 -7.51 26.24
CA PRO A 124 -12.55 -7.18 24.96
C PRO A 124 -13.41 -5.92 25.08
N TYR A 125 -13.24 -5.00 24.13
CA TYR A 125 -14.10 -3.84 23.95
C TYR A 125 -14.71 -3.87 22.55
N LYS A 126 -15.90 -3.30 22.41
CA LYS A 126 -16.49 -3.03 21.08
C LYS A 126 -15.70 -1.91 20.41
N PHE A 127 -15.25 -2.15 19.20
CA PHE A 127 -14.62 -1.10 18.39
C PHE A 127 -15.63 0.01 18.09
N GLN A 128 -15.23 1.26 18.32
CA GLN A 128 -15.96 2.45 17.89
C GLN A 128 -15.01 3.31 17.06
N VAL A 129 -15.48 3.70 15.87
CA VAL A 129 -14.71 4.51 14.93
C VAL A 129 -14.74 5.96 15.39
N ALA A 130 -13.58 6.58 15.49
CA ALA A 130 -13.47 8.00 15.80
C ALA A 130 -14.08 8.87 14.67
N LYS A 131 -14.43 10.13 14.97
CA LYS A 131 -15.20 10.97 14.04
C LYS A 131 -14.55 12.31 13.71
N THR A 132 -13.50 12.69 14.42
CA THR A 132 -12.85 13.99 14.35
C THR A 132 -11.50 13.90 13.63
N ASP A 133 -11.04 15.05 13.13
CA ASP A 133 -9.74 15.19 12.44
C ASP A 133 -9.60 14.21 11.27
N LEU A 134 -10.54 14.28 10.33
CA LEU A 134 -10.51 13.46 9.13
C LEU A 134 -9.38 13.93 8.22
N ARG A 135 -8.52 13.00 7.82
CA ARG A 135 -7.46 13.29 6.84
C ARG A 135 -7.44 12.22 5.78
N LEU A 136 -7.07 12.61 4.57
CA LEU A 136 -6.78 11.73 3.46
C LEU A 136 -5.28 11.49 3.40
N SER A 137 -4.86 10.23 3.29
CA SER A 137 -3.48 9.86 2.99
C SER A 137 -3.43 9.10 1.68
N GLY A 138 -2.44 9.41 0.85
CA GLY A 138 -2.26 8.85 -0.48
C GLY A 138 -0.84 9.04 -1.00
N VAL A 139 -0.58 8.55 -2.20
CA VAL A 139 0.63 8.87 -2.97
C VAL A 139 0.26 9.24 -4.40
N VAL A 140 0.99 10.18 -4.96
CA VAL A 140 0.93 10.55 -6.38
C VAL A 140 2.16 9.98 -7.05
N ILE A 141 1.97 9.16 -8.08
CA ILE A 141 3.04 8.46 -8.78
C ILE A 141 2.99 8.87 -10.24
N GLU A 142 4.11 9.33 -10.77
CA GLU A 142 4.28 9.60 -12.19
C GLU A 142 4.92 8.38 -12.85
N VAL A 143 4.26 7.81 -13.86
CA VAL A 143 4.74 6.63 -14.59
C VAL A 143 4.97 7.00 -16.05
N GLU A 144 6.11 6.59 -16.59
CA GLU A 144 6.41 6.70 -18.01
C GLU A 144 5.72 5.55 -18.76
N SER A 145 4.73 5.86 -19.60
CA SER A 145 3.91 4.83 -20.24
C SER A 145 4.66 3.98 -21.27
N SER A 146 5.75 4.48 -21.87
CA SER A 146 6.57 3.69 -22.81
C SER A 146 7.39 2.59 -22.13
N THR A 147 7.74 2.76 -20.86
CA THR A 147 8.58 1.80 -20.10
C THR A 147 7.81 1.09 -18.99
N GLY A 148 6.71 1.68 -18.51
CA GLY A 148 5.98 1.22 -17.33
C GLY A 148 6.70 1.56 -16.02
N LEU A 149 7.81 2.29 -16.05
CA LEU A 149 8.60 2.63 -14.86
C LEU A 149 8.21 3.98 -14.28
N ALA A 150 8.35 4.13 -12.96
CA ALA A 150 8.03 5.36 -12.28
C ALA A 150 9.16 6.38 -12.37
N ARG A 151 8.79 7.63 -12.59
CA ARG A 151 9.68 8.80 -12.62
C ARG A 151 9.71 9.55 -11.30
N ASN A 152 8.58 9.54 -10.58
CA ASN A 152 8.41 10.30 -9.35
C ASN A 152 7.35 9.65 -8.45
N ILE A 153 7.52 9.82 -7.15
CA ILE A 153 6.53 9.49 -6.13
C ILE A 153 6.49 10.60 -5.09
N GLN A 154 5.29 11.08 -4.79
CA GLN A 154 5.06 12.12 -3.79
C GLN A 154 4.00 11.65 -2.81
N ARG A 155 4.27 11.82 -1.51
CA ARG A 155 3.29 11.57 -0.46
C ARG A 155 2.24 12.68 -0.47
N LEU A 156 0.99 12.29 -0.30
CA LEU A 156 -0.15 13.17 -0.14
C LEU A 156 -0.74 12.97 1.24
N GLN A 157 -0.93 14.08 1.96
CA GLN A 157 -1.74 14.11 3.17
C GLN A 157 -2.53 15.41 3.23
N ILE A 158 -3.85 15.32 3.34
CA ILE A 158 -4.77 16.46 3.29
C ILE A 158 -5.75 16.36 4.45
N SER A 159 -5.96 17.45 5.20
CA SER A 159 -7.06 17.57 6.17
C SER A 159 -8.37 17.83 5.44
N LEU A 160 -9.43 17.08 5.80
CA LEU A 160 -10.77 17.13 5.20
C LEU A 160 -11.74 18.00 6.02
#